data_AF-D2RPK1-F1
#
_entry.id   AF-D2RPK1-F1
#
_cell.length_a   1.000
_cell.length_b   1.000
_cell.length_c   1.000
_cell.angle_alpha   90.00
_cell.angle_beta   90.00
_cell.angle_gamma   90.00
#
_symmetry.space_group_name_H-M   'P 1'
#
loop_
_entity.id
_entity.type
_entity.pdbx_description
1 polymer ?
#
loop_
_entity_poly.entity_id
_entity_poly.type
_entity_poly.pdbx_seq_one_letter_code
_entity_poly.pdbx_strand_id
1 'polypeptide(L)'
;MTGIPALVARTEFRRTVRTVTSDTTKLLVTGFLALVFGGSILLAGGYMLPRLGAELADGVSSDTAAFATNLVTGGVGVGWFFLVFFTTLRAFSTAADPDEPEFLLTSTSLRNAVIGVIGAEILLFGSWLLPASLVLSGAFAYGTGTVWPVLVGPLLVCLALATAVPTGFVIGISVRHLVTVYEPIARFRILVFAAFWAAYLWVFATGRIDGLTSWLFSLLQDTPLGWPGHILLAAVPNVDASSTAILGGVVGAVAVSAVAFAVAIAIAGVHWFADPARFEEEEATATESSNRLADLLGRGLSRPVRAVTVTAIRRTKRAPIRLAYVAYPLFGSIAFFQEIVQTGRVPAHIAVILSVYLVWAAGALFTLNPLGDLGRGLPAVVASPLSGRQAITGLVVAGALVAGPIGFVGALALGLASPLSLERTAALAAGTTVGTVVTPALATGIGTAAPRFGSVKVTNNREAVMPSKTAFVVYSLAIILPAIAAVVLYAEAPELIADTMLAVSTWLPGPTVSVSARGITIAAWAVLVTGLIAPVISYLYAVERFDWYTLE
;
A
#
# COMPACT_ATOMS: atom_id res chain seq x y z
N MET A 1 20.53 -28.00 21.68
CA MET A 1 20.20 -26.85 22.54
C MET A 1 20.28 -25.60 21.66
N THR A 2 19.16 -25.00 21.27
CA THR A 2 19.16 -23.83 20.37
C THR A 2 19.63 -22.61 21.15
N GLY A 3 20.71 -21.95 20.70
CA GLY A 3 21.21 -20.73 21.33
C GLY A 3 20.14 -19.63 21.40
N ILE A 4 20.23 -18.76 22.41
CA ILE A 4 19.26 -17.68 22.66
C ILE A 4 18.93 -16.83 21.42
N PRO A 5 19.89 -16.45 20.54
CA PRO A 5 19.58 -15.73 19.31
C PRO A 5 18.61 -16.47 18.38
N ALA A 6 18.71 -17.79 18.28
CA ALA A 6 17.82 -18.58 17.43
C ALA A 6 16.38 -18.64 17.98
N LEU A 7 16.23 -18.59 19.30
CA LEU A 7 14.91 -18.51 19.94
C LEU A 7 14.24 -17.16 19.64
N VAL A 8 15.00 -16.06 19.72
CA VAL A 8 14.53 -14.71 19.34
C VAL A 8 14.13 -14.70 17.87
N ALA A 9 15.01 -15.18 16.98
CA ALA A 9 14.73 -15.23 15.53
C ALA A 9 13.45 -15.99 15.19
N ARG A 10 13.27 -17.18 15.78
CA ARG A 10 12.06 -18.00 15.58
C ARG A 10 10.80 -17.30 16.09
N THR A 11 10.91 -16.60 17.21
CA THR A 11 9.77 -15.92 17.85
C THR A 11 9.33 -14.72 17.02
N GLU A 12 10.26 -13.87 16.61
CA GLU A 12 9.99 -12.70 15.77
C GLU A 12 9.51 -13.08 14.36
N PHE A 13 10.10 -14.14 13.77
CA PHE A 13 9.61 -14.69 12.49
C PHE A 13 8.16 -15.18 12.62
N ARG A 14 7.84 -15.95 13.66
CA ARG A 14 6.47 -16.44 13.91
C ARG A 14 5.49 -15.31 14.17
N ARG A 15 5.89 -14.26 14.88
CA ARG A 15 5.07 -13.06 15.09
C ARG A 15 4.73 -12.41 13.75
N THR A 16 5.73 -12.17 12.92
CA THR A 16 5.54 -11.59 11.58
C THR A 16 4.60 -12.43 10.72
N VAL A 17 4.80 -13.76 10.67
CA VAL A 17 3.93 -14.67 9.93
C VAL A 17 2.50 -14.63 10.48
N ARG A 18 2.32 -14.68 11.82
CA ARG A 18 0.99 -14.62 12.45
C ARG A 18 0.27 -13.31 12.15
N THR A 19 0.97 -12.19 12.11
CA THR A 19 0.37 -10.89 11.75
C THR A 19 -0.23 -10.88 10.34
N VAL A 20 0.33 -11.67 9.42
CA VAL A 20 -0.23 -11.83 8.06
C VAL A 20 -1.31 -12.91 8.04
N THR A 21 -1.07 -14.07 8.67
CA THR A 21 -2.00 -15.22 8.58
C THR A 21 -3.25 -15.06 9.44
N SER A 22 -3.22 -14.23 10.49
CA SER A 22 -4.40 -13.96 11.34
C SER A 22 -5.41 -13.02 10.69
N ASP A 23 -5.02 -12.24 9.67
CA ASP A 23 -5.93 -11.35 8.94
C ASP A 23 -6.17 -11.90 7.54
N THR A 24 -7.35 -12.45 7.31
CA THR A 24 -7.75 -13.03 6.02
C THR A 24 -7.54 -12.06 4.85
N THR A 25 -7.73 -10.75 5.06
CA THR A 25 -7.51 -9.76 4.01
C THR A 25 -6.02 -9.61 3.69
N LYS A 26 -5.16 -9.52 4.71
CA LYS A 26 -3.72 -9.46 4.49
C LYS A 26 -3.21 -10.74 3.84
N LEU A 27 -3.72 -11.90 4.26
CA LEU A 27 -3.37 -13.19 3.67
C LEU A 27 -3.77 -13.27 2.19
N LEU A 28 -5.00 -12.90 1.85
CA LEU A 28 -5.48 -12.90 0.46
C LEU A 28 -4.72 -11.91 -0.42
N VAL A 29 -4.47 -10.69 0.08
CA VAL A 29 -3.68 -9.69 -0.66
C VAL A 29 -2.25 -10.17 -0.86
N THR A 30 -1.60 -10.69 0.18
CA THR A 30 -0.24 -11.22 0.09
C THR A 30 -0.18 -12.42 -0.86
N GLY A 31 -1.16 -13.33 -0.79
CA GLY A 31 -1.27 -14.49 -1.68
C GLY A 31 -1.52 -14.09 -3.13
N PHE A 32 -2.37 -13.10 -3.38
CA PHE A 32 -2.60 -12.54 -4.71
C PHE A 32 -1.33 -11.89 -5.28
N LEU A 33 -0.65 -11.04 -4.50
CA LEU A 33 0.61 -10.42 -4.92
C LEU A 33 1.69 -11.48 -5.18
N ALA A 34 1.79 -12.51 -4.34
CA ALA A 34 2.68 -13.64 -4.53
C ALA A 34 2.39 -14.41 -5.82
N LEU A 35 1.12 -14.63 -6.14
CA LEU A 35 0.70 -15.31 -7.35
C LEU A 35 0.99 -14.46 -8.60
N VAL A 36 0.65 -13.17 -8.57
CA VAL A 36 0.82 -12.27 -9.72
C VAL A 36 2.30 -11.99 -9.98
N PHE A 37 3.06 -11.56 -8.97
CA PHE A 37 4.46 -11.18 -9.15
C PHE A 37 5.39 -12.39 -9.05
N GLY A 38 5.27 -13.20 -8.00
CA GLY A 38 6.10 -14.40 -7.83
C GLY A 38 5.77 -15.48 -8.86
N GLY A 39 4.48 -15.75 -9.08
CA GLY A 39 4.03 -16.73 -10.05
C GLY A 39 4.40 -16.37 -11.49
N SER A 40 4.32 -15.10 -11.90
CA SER A 40 4.77 -14.69 -13.25
C SER A 40 6.27 -14.91 -13.46
N ILE A 41 7.11 -14.58 -12.47
CA ILE A 41 8.56 -14.85 -12.53
C ILE A 41 8.83 -16.35 -12.62
N LEU A 42 8.16 -17.17 -11.81
CA LEU A 42 8.34 -18.63 -11.83
C LEU A 42 7.86 -19.26 -13.13
N LEU A 43 6.75 -18.78 -13.70
CA LEU A 43 6.24 -19.26 -14.99
C LEU A 43 7.16 -18.85 -16.15
N ALA A 44 7.56 -17.58 -16.20
CA ALA A 44 8.48 -17.08 -17.23
C ALA A 44 9.84 -17.78 -17.13
N GLY A 45 10.41 -17.86 -15.93
CA GLY A 45 11.66 -18.56 -15.67
C GLY A 45 11.57 -20.05 -15.96
N GLY A 46 10.47 -20.72 -15.57
CA GLY A 46 10.24 -22.13 -15.87
C GLY A 46 10.14 -22.44 -17.36
N TYR A 47 9.67 -21.49 -18.18
CA TYR A 47 9.62 -21.62 -19.63
C TYR A 47 10.96 -21.28 -20.33
N MET A 48 11.64 -20.22 -19.88
CA MET A 48 12.85 -19.71 -20.55
C MET A 48 14.14 -20.40 -20.09
N LEU A 49 14.31 -20.66 -18.79
CA LEU A 49 15.57 -21.19 -18.24
C LEU A 49 15.96 -22.58 -18.76
N PRO A 50 15.03 -23.52 -19.02
CA PRO A 50 15.40 -24.78 -19.66
C PRO A 50 16.01 -24.61 -21.05
N ARG A 51 15.48 -23.68 -21.85
CA ARG A 51 16.00 -23.41 -23.20
C ARG A 51 17.37 -22.77 -23.15
N LEU A 52 17.53 -21.76 -22.30
CA LEU A 52 18.82 -21.12 -22.06
C LEU A 52 19.86 -22.10 -21.53
N GLY A 53 19.47 -23.02 -20.65
CA GLY A 53 20.34 -24.08 -20.15
C GLY A 53 20.79 -25.05 -21.24
N ALA A 54 19.89 -25.45 -22.14
CA ALA A 54 20.23 -26.32 -23.27
C ALA A 54 21.17 -25.62 -24.26
N GLU A 55 20.88 -24.37 -24.62
CA GLU A 55 21.73 -23.56 -25.51
C GLU A 55 23.16 -23.42 -24.96
N LEU A 56 23.30 -23.16 -23.65
CA LEU A 56 24.60 -23.08 -23.00
C LEU A 56 25.32 -24.44 -22.93
N ALA A 57 24.59 -25.54 -22.75
CA ALA A 57 25.17 -26.88 -22.74
C ALA A 57 25.67 -27.35 -24.12
N ASP A 58 24.97 -26.99 -25.18
CA ASP A 58 25.36 -27.30 -26.57
C ASP A 58 26.59 -26.49 -27.02
N GLY A 59 26.92 -25.42 -26.29
CA GLY A 59 28.07 -24.57 -26.53
C GLY A 59 27.66 -23.30 -27.29
N VAL A 60 28.14 -22.16 -26.81
CA VAL A 60 27.80 -20.84 -27.35
C VAL A 60 29.04 -20.09 -27.83
N SER A 61 28.83 -19.06 -28.66
CA SER A 61 29.91 -18.16 -29.08
C SER A 61 30.53 -17.43 -27.87
N SER A 62 31.79 -17.00 -28.00
CA SER A 62 32.48 -16.21 -26.96
C SER A 62 31.71 -14.95 -26.55
N ASP A 63 31.05 -14.30 -27.51
CA ASP A 63 30.28 -13.08 -27.27
C ASP A 63 29.03 -13.37 -26.43
N THR A 64 28.36 -14.50 -26.69
CA THR A 64 27.22 -14.96 -25.90
C THR A 64 27.63 -15.36 -24.47
N ALA A 65 28.78 -16.02 -24.31
CA ALA A 65 29.31 -16.38 -23.00
C ALA A 65 29.71 -15.13 -22.17
N ALA A 66 30.30 -14.12 -22.82
CA ALA A 66 30.60 -12.83 -22.20
C ALA A 66 29.32 -12.09 -21.78
N PHE A 67 28.30 -12.08 -22.65
CA PHE A 67 27.00 -11.51 -22.32
C PHE A 67 26.35 -12.21 -21.13
N ALA A 68 26.38 -13.55 -21.07
CA ALA A 68 25.86 -14.32 -19.95
C ALA A 68 26.60 -13.99 -18.64
N THR A 69 27.92 -13.80 -18.71
CA THR A 69 28.73 -13.41 -17.55
C THR A 69 28.32 -12.03 -17.02
N ASN A 70 28.19 -11.03 -17.89
CA ASN A 70 27.72 -9.70 -17.52
C ASN A 70 26.30 -9.73 -16.97
N LEU A 71 25.43 -10.57 -17.55
CA LEU A 71 24.06 -10.77 -17.08
C LEU A 71 23.98 -11.32 -15.66
N VAL A 72 24.77 -12.35 -15.37
CA VAL A 72 24.78 -12.98 -14.05
C VAL A 72 25.42 -12.06 -13.01
N THR A 73 26.58 -11.47 -13.30
CA THR A 73 27.29 -10.61 -12.35
C THR A 73 26.52 -9.31 -12.07
N GLY A 74 26.03 -8.63 -13.10
CA GLY A 74 25.18 -7.46 -12.98
C GLY A 74 23.86 -7.78 -12.27
N GLY A 75 23.22 -8.89 -12.63
CA GLY A 75 21.98 -9.36 -12.00
C GLY A 75 22.14 -9.67 -10.51
N VAL A 76 23.24 -10.31 -10.12
CA VAL A 76 23.54 -10.60 -8.71
C VAL A 76 23.83 -9.33 -7.93
N GLY A 77 24.61 -8.40 -8.48
CA GLY A 77 24.89 -7.12 -7.84
C GLY A 77 23.61 -6.29 -7.62
N VAL A 78 22.78 -6.17 -8.65
CA VAL A 78 21.49 -5.48 -8.59
C VAL A 78 20.54 -6.17 -7.61
N GLY A 79 20.44 -7.51 -7.66
CA GLY A 79 19.64 -8.29 -6.73
C GLY A 79 20.05 -8.08 -5.28
N TRP A 80 21.36 -8.08 -4.99
CA TRP A 80 21.89 -7.79 -3.67
C TRP A 80 21.51 -6.37 -3.20
N PHE A 81 21.65 -5.37 -4.07
CA PHE A 81 21.27 -3.98 -3.77
C PHE A 81 19.78 -3.86 -3.44
N PHE A 82 18.90 -4.50 -4.22
CA PHE A 82 17.46 -4.52 -3.92
C PHE A 82 17.16 -5.22 -2.60
N LEU A 83 17.86 -6.31 -2.25
CA LEU A 83 17.72 -6.96 -0.95
C LEU A 83 18.12 -6.01 0.19
N VAL A 84 19.23 -5.29 0.07
CA VAL A 84 19.64 -4.24 1.04
C VAL A 84 18.57 -3.16 1.15
N PHE A 85 18.01 -2.70 0.03
CA PHE A 85 16.96 -1.68 0.02
C PHE A 85 15.69 -2.15 0.74
N PHE A 86 15.15 -3.33 0.41
CA PHE A 86 13.94 -3.85 1.04
C PHE A 86 14.14 -4.17 2.53
N THR A 87 15.30 -4.70 2.90
CA THR A 87 15.65 -4.94 4.32
C THR A 87 15.83 -3.63 5.08
N THR A 88 16.36 -2.58 4.44
CA THR A 88 16.42 -1.22 5.00
C THR A 88 15.03 -0.67 5.27
N LEU A 89 14.11 -0.76 4.31
CA LEU A 89 12.72 -0.31 4.49
C LEU A 89 12.03 -1.06 5.63
N ARG A 90 12.26 -2.38 5.73
CA ARG A 90 11.71 -3.20 6.82
C ARG A 90 12.34 -2.86 8.16
N ALA A 91 13.65 -2.70 8.25
CA ALA A 91 14.33 -2.29 9.48
C ALA A 91 13.84 -0.92 9.95
N PHE A 92 13.68 0.03 9.03
CA PHE A 92 13.14 1.34 9.33
C PHE A 92 11.70 1.32 9.87
N SER A 93 10.83 0.52 9.25
CA SER A 93 9.39 0.53 9.51
C SER A 93 8.94 -0.41 10.63
N THR A 94 9.54 -1.60 10.73
CA THR A 94 9.07 -2.65 11.64
C THR A 94 10.20 -3.37 12.37
N ALA A 95 11.26 -3.80 11.69
CA ALA A 95 12.20 -4.77 12.26
C ALA A 95 13.13 -4.15 13.33
N ALA A 96 13.43 -2.85 13.27
CA ALA A 96 14.18 -2.18 14.35
C ALA A 96 13.29 -1.74 15.53
N ASP A 97 11.99 -2.06 15.50
CA ASP A 97 11.00 -1.77 16.55
C ASP A 97 10.33 -3.05 17.05
N PRO A 98 11.07 -3.95 17.73
CA PRO A 98 10.50 -5.21 18.17
C PRO A 98 9.32 -4.98 19.14
N ASP A 99 8.27 -5.78 18.99
CA ASP A 99 7.09 -5.72 19.86
C ASP A 99 7.49 -6.03 21.32
N GLU A 100 7.08 -5.14 22.23
CA GLU A 100 7.44 -5.16 23.66
C GLU A 100 8.98 -5.13 23.87
N PRO A 101 9.65 -4.05 23.44
CA PRO A 101 11.12 -3.98 23.44
C PRO A 101 11.71 -4.10 24.86
N GLU A 102 11.00 -3.61 25.87
CA GLU A 102 11.40 -3.71 27.28
C GLU A 102 11.57 -5.17 27.73
N PHE A 103 10.65 -6.05 27.34
CA PHE A 103 10.72 -7.47 27.68
C PHE A 103 11.88 -8.16 26.95
N LEU A 104 12.09 -7.85 25.66
CA LEU A 104 13.17 -8.44 24.88
C LEU A 104 14.56 -8.01 25.41
N LEU A 105 14.74 -6.71 25.70
CA LEU A 105 16.02 -6.13 26.11
C LEU A 105 16.40 -6.45 27.55
N THR A 106 15.44 -6.79 28.41
CA THR A 106 15.69 -7.24 29.79
C THR A 106 15.89 -8.75 29.90
N SER A 107 15.27 -9.53 29.01
CA SER A 107 15.36 -11.00 29.04
C SER A 107 16.61 -11.58 28.36
N THR A 108 17.31 -10.81 27.51
CA THR A 108 18.55 -11.25 26.87
C THR A 108 19.55 -10.13 26.63
N SER A 109 20.78 -10.47 26.24
CA SER A 109 21.79 -9.48 25.87
C SER A 109 21.47 -8.81 24.54
N LEU A 110 21.86 -7.53 24.42
CA LEU A 110 21.73 -6.74 23.18
C LEU A 110 22.22 -7.51 21.94
N ARG A 111 23.38 -8.17 22.05
CA ARG A 111 23.95 -9.00 20.97
C ARG A 111 22.99 -10.09 20.52
N ASN A 112 22.37 -10.81 21.46
CA ASN A 112 21.45 -11.89 21.13
C ASN A 112 20.15 -11.36 20.51
N ALA A 113 19.65 -10.21 21.00
CA ALA A 113 18.47 -9.56 20.44
C ALA A 113 18.72 -9.13 18.99
N VAL A 114 19.81 -8.42 18.70
CA VAL A 114 20.16 -7.96 17.35
C VAL A 114 20.36 -9.13 16.38
N ILE A 115 21.16 -10.13 16.75
CA ILE A 115 21.38 -11.31 15.90
C ILE A 115 20.06 -12.06 15.67
N GLY A 116 19.22 -12.16 16.70
CA GLY A 116 17.91 -12.79 16.60
C GLY A 116 16.96 -12.06 15.65
N VAL A 117 16.85 -10.73 15.76
CA VAL A 117 16.01 -9.91 14.88
C VAL A 117 16.48 -9.98 13.43
N ILE A 118 17.78 -9.85 13.18
CA ILE A 118 18.36 -10.01 11.83
C ILE A 118 18.11 -11.43 11.32
N GLY A 119 18.25 -12.45 12.17
CA GLY A 119 17.95 -13.84 11.83
C GLY A 119 16.47 -14.05 11.46
N ALA A 120 15.53 -13.37 12.11
CA ALA A 120 14.12 -13.41 11.77
C ALA A 120 13.86 -12.85 10.37
N GLU A 121 14.53 -11.75 10.00
CA GLU A 121 14.46 -11.17 8.66
C GLU A 121 15.08 -12.09 7.60
N ILE A 122 16.23 -12.73 7.90
CA ILE A 122 16.82 -13.74 7.01
C ILE A 122 15.83 -14.90 6.77
N LEU A 123 15.17 -15.39 7.82
CA LEU A 123 14.14 -16.44 7.67
C LEU A 123 12.94 -15.96 6.86
N LEU A 124 12.53 -14.71 7.04
CA LEU A 124 11.44 -14.09 6.30
C LEU A 124 11.74 -14.03 4.81
N PHE A 125 12.84 -13.38 4.40
CA PHE A 125 13.22 -13.32 3.00
C PHE A 125 13.57 -14.70 2.43
N GLY A 126 14.23 -15.56 3.21
CA GLY A 126 14.56 -16.93 2.84
C GLY A 126 13.33 -17.78 2.52
N SER A 127 12.21 -17.58 3.25
CA SER A 127 10.95 -18.30 2.99
C SER A 127 10.36 -18.03 1.60
N TRP A 128 10.69 -16.89 0.99
CA TRP A 128 10.26 -16.52 -0.36
C TRP A 128 11.31 -16.86 -1.41
N LEU A 129 12.58 -16.52 -1.15
CA LEU A 129 13.64 -16.60 -2.15
C LEU A 129 14.21 -18.01 -2.33
N LEU A 130 14.29 -18.82 -1.27
CA LEU A 130 14.86 -20.17 -1.37
C LEU A 130 13.98 -21.11 -2.21
N PRO A 131 12.64 -21.19 -2.00
CA PRO A 131 11.80 -22.00 -2.87
C PRO A 131 11.84 -21.54 -4.32
N ALA A 132 11.79 -20.22 -4.55
CA ALA A 132 11.88 -19.67 -5.91
C ALA A 132 13.22 -20.01 -6.58
N SER A 133 14.33 -19.88 -5.85
CA SER A 133 15.66 -20.25 -6.34
C SER A 133 15.75 -21.72 -6.69
N LEU A 134 15.16 -22.63 -5.89
CA LEU A 134 15.16 -24.06 -6.17
C LEU A 134 14.39 -24.37 -7.46
N VAL A 135 13.22 -23.76 -7.66
CA VAL A 135 12.42 -23.95 -8.87
C VAL A 135 13.15 -23.43 -10.11
N LEU A 136 13.66 -22.19 -10.05
CA LEU A 136 14.35 -21.56 -11.19
C LEU A 136 15.66 -22.28 -11.52
N SER A 137 16.45 -22.65 -10.50
CA SER A 137 17.70 -23.39 -10.71
C SER A 137 17.44 -24.82 -11.19
N GLY A 138 16.34 -25.44 -10.75
CA GLY A 138 15.88 -26.74 -11.26
C GLY A 138 15.46 -26.69 -12.73
N ALA A 139 14.76 -25.64 -13.14
CA ALA A 139 14.39 -25.43 -14.54
C ALA A 139 15.64 -25.24 -15.42
N PHE A 140 16.63 -24.46 -14.96
CA PHE A 140 17.90 -24.30 -15.66
C PHE A 140 18.73 -25.60 -15.69
N ALA A 141 18.80 -26.33 -14.57
CA ALA A 141 19.45 -27.64 -14.46
C ALA A 141 18.88 -28.66 -15.44
N TYR A 142 17.55 -28.68 -15.61
CA TYR A 142 16.88 -29.54 -16.59
C TYR A 142 17.37 -29.25 -18.02
N GLY A 143 17.57 -27.97 -18.37
CA GLY A 143 18.12 -27.56 -19.65
C GLY A 143 19.58 -27.96 -19.84
N THR A 144 20.43 -27.71 -18.84
CA THR A 144 21.87 -28.01 -18.92
C THR A 144 22.22 -29.49 -18.82
N GLY A 145 21.30 -30.34 -18.35
CA GLY A 145 21.57 -31.73 -18.04
C GLY A 145 22.46 -31.96 -16.81
N THR A 146 22.68 -30.94 -15.97
CA THR A 146 23.54 -31.00 -14.78
C THR A 146 22.80 -30.66 -13.50
N VAL A 147 23.19 -31.26 -12.37
CA VAL A 147 22.55 -31.00 -11.05
C VAL A 147 23.14 -29.80 -10.31
N TRP A 148 24.31 -29.31 -10.73
CA TRP A 148 25.05 -28.26 -10.03
C TRP A 148 24.27 -26.96 -9.81
N PRO A 149 23.50 -26.43 -10.79
CA PRO A 149 22.71 -25.21 -10.58
C PRO A 149 21.74 -25.32 -9.40
N VAL A 150 21.16 -26.50 -9.16
CA VAL A 150 20.21 -26.75 -8.05
C VAL A 150 20.87 -26.58 -6.68
N LEU A 151 22.17 -26.88 -6.57
CA LEU A 151 22.92 -26.71 -5.32
C LEU A 151 23.44 -25.28 -5.16
N VAL A 152 23.96 -24.72 -6.25
CA VAL A 152 24.67 -23.44 -6.24
C VAL A 152 23.72 -22.24 -6.18
N GLY A 153 22.56 -22.30 -6.84
CA GLY A 153 21.56 -21.23 -6.81
C GLY A 153 21.10 -20.89 -5.38
N PRO A 154 20.58 -21.86 -4.60
CA PRO A 154 20.20 -21.64 -3.21
C PRO A 154 21.37 -21.22 -2.31
N LEU A 155 22.58 -21.73 -2.55
CA LEU A 155 23.77 -21.31 -1.81
C LEU A 155 24.07 -19.82 -2.03
N LEU A 156 23.97 -19.34 -3.27
CA LEU A 156 24.14 -17.93 -3.60
C LEU A 156 23.06 -17.07 -2.92
N VAL A 157 21.81 -17.53 -2.89
CA VAL A 157 20.73 -16.83 -2.17
C VAL A 157 21.02 -16.77 -0.67
N CYS A 158 21.48 -17.86 -0.05
CA CYS A 158 21.91 -17.85 1.35
C CYS A 158 23.04 -16.84 1.61
N LEU A 159 24.03 -16.77 0.71
CA LEU A 159 25.14 -15.82 0.80
C LEU A 159 24.67 -14.36 0.67
N ALA A 160 23.77 -14.11 -0.29
CA ALA A 160 23.16 -12.79 -0.49
C ALA A 160 22.34 -12.38 0.74
N LEU A 161 21.55 -13.28 1.32
CA LEU A 161 20.78 -13.02 2.54
C LEU A 161 21.68 -12.74 3.75
N ALA A 162 22.73 -13.52 3.94
CA ALA A 162 23.68 -13.37 5.05
C ALA A 162 24.47 -12.06 5.03
N THR A 163 24.52 -11.38 3.88
CA THR A 163 25.23 -10.11 3.70
C THR A 163 24.28 -8.93 3.55
N ALA A 164 23.26 -9.03 2.71
CA ALA A 164 22.33 -7.96 2.42
C ALA A 164 21.44 -7.63 3.63
N VAL A 165 20.92 -8.63 4.34
CA VAL A 165 19.97 -8.41 5.45
C VAL A 165 20.64 -7.68 6.63
N PRO A 166 21.82 -8.07 7.13
CA PRO A 166 22.51 -7.30 8.17
C PRO A 166 22.87 -5.89 7.69
N THR A 167 23.31 -5.74 6.43
CA THR A 167 23.66 -4.44 5.86
C THR A 167 22.46 -3.49 5.80
N GLY A 168 21.33 -3.96 5.28
CA GLY A 168 20.11 -3.17 5.25
C GLY A 168 19.55 -2.91 6.64
N PHE A 169 19.71 -3.84 7.58
CA PHE A 169 19.36 -3.59 8.99
C PHE A 169 20.15 -2.42 9.57
N VAL A 170 21.48 -2.38 9.35
CA VAL A 170 22.35 -1.26 9.77
C VAL A 170 21.87 0.06 9.19
N ILE A 171 21.60 0.11 7.88
CA ILE A 171 21.15 1.34 7.22
C ILE A 171 19.78 1.76 7.79
N GLY A 172 18.84 0.82 7.90
CA GLY A 172 17.48 1.09 8.35
C GLY A 172 17.42 1.59 9.79
N ILE A 173 18.14 0.95 10.72
CA ILE A 173 18.20 1.40 12.12
C ILE A 173 18.91 2.75 12.26
N SER A 174 19.95 3.01 11.43
CA SER A 174 20.63 4.31 11.42
C SER A 174 19.70 5.43 10.96
N VAL A 175 19.02 5.24 9.83
CA VAL A 175 18.05 6.21 9.31
C VAL A 175 16.92 6.42 10.32
N ARG A 176 16.41 5.34 10.93
CA ARG A 176 15.38 5.42 11.98
C ARG A 176 15.86 6.27 13.14
N HIS A 177 17.05 5.99 13.67
CA HIS A 177 17.66 6.78 14.75
C HIS A 177 17.76 8.27 14.39
N LEU A 178 18.21 8.60 13.18
CA LEU A 178 18.33 9.99 12.74
C LEU A 178 16.99 10.72 12.72
N VAL A 179 15.91 10.07 12.28
CA VAL A 179 14.60 10.75 12.13
C VAL A 179 13.71 10.69 13.38
N THR A 180 13.98 9.78 14.33
CA THR A 180 13.16 9.62 15.54
C THR A 180 13.85 10.07 16.83
N VAL A 181 15.17 10.00 16.89
CA VAL A 181 15.95 10.28 18.11
C VAL A 181 16.82 11.51 17.95
N TYR A 182 17.55 11.64 16.83
CA TYR A 182 18.49 12.75 16.65
C TYR A 182 17.77 14.07 16.37
N GLU A 183 17.63 14.90 17.42
CA GLU A 183 16.82 16.13 17.45
C GLU A 183 17.00 17.07 16.23
N PRO A 184 18.24 17.36 15.75
CA PRO A 184 18.43 18.27 14.62
C PRO A 184 17.78 17.82 13.30
N ILE A 185 17.61 16.51 13.11
CA ILE A 185 16.95 15.93 11.93
C ILE A 185 15.50 15.59 12.25
N ALA A 186 15.22 15.06 13.44
CA ALA A 186 13.88 14.68 13.87
C ALA A 186 12.89 15.86 13.82
N ARG A 187 13.35 17.10 14.11
CA ARG A 187 12.53 18.32 13.95
C ARG A 187 12.02 18.53 12.53
N PHE A 188 12.78 18.08 11.53
CA PHE A 188 12.43 18.18 10.12
C PHE A 188 11.93 16.85 9.56
N ARG A 189 11.56 15.87 10.38
CA ARG A 189 11.14 14.54 9.91
C ARG A 189 10.08 14.63 8.81
N ILE A 190 9.08 15.52 8.95
CA ILE A 190 8.02 15.70 7.96
C ILE A 190 8.60 16.19 6.63
N LEU A 191 9.53 17.15 6.67
CA LEU A 191 10.21 17.65 5.47
C LEU A 191 11.12 16.61 4.84
N VAL A 192 11.85 15.83 5.63
CA VAL A 192 12.70 14.73 5.14
C VAL A 192 11.84 13.66 4.47
N PHE A 193 10.73 13.26 5.10
CA PHE A 193 9.76 12.35 4.50
C PHE A 193 9.14 12.93 3.24
N ALA A 194 8.72 14.19 3.25
CA ALA A 194 8.14 14.86 2.09
C ALA A 194 9.15 14.95 0.93
N ALA A 195 10.41 15.28 1.22
CA ALA A 195 11.49 15.34 0.24
C ALA A 195 11.82 13.96 -0.33
N PHE A 196 11.87 12.92 0.51
CA PHE A 196 12.04 11.53 0.07
C PHE A 196 10.91 11.11 -0.87
N TRP A 197 9.65 11.34 -0.47
CA TRP A 197 8.49 11.02 -1.30
C TRP A 197 8.46 11.83 -2.59
N ALA A 198 8.82 13.12 -2.55
CA ALA A 198 8.91 13.96 -3.74
C ALA A 198 9.99 13.44 -4.70
N ALA A 199 11.16 13.06 -4.20
CA ALA A 199 12.24 12.47 -5.00
C ALA A 199 11.83 11.11 -5.59
N TYR A 200 11.23 10.24 -4.77
CA TYR A 200 10.70 8.95 -5.21
C TYR A 200 9.66 9.12 -6.33
N LEU A 201 8.67 9.98 -6.10
CA LEU A 201 7.63 10.28 -7.09
C LEU A 201 8.23 10.91 -8.34
N TRP A 202 9.24 11.77 -8.24
CA TRP A 202 9.91 12.36 -9.40
C TRP A 202 10.66 11.33 -10.26
N VAL A 203 11.41 10.40 -9.65
CA VAL A 203 12.08 9.32 -10.37
C VAL A 203 11.06 8.44 -11.08
N PHE A 204 9.97 8.09 -10.38
CA PHE A 204 8.88 7.29 -10.94
C PHE A 204 8.17 8.03 -12.09
N ALA A 205 7.79 9.30 -11.89
CA ALA A 205 7.07 10.11 -12.86
C ALA A 205 7.82 10.31 -14.17
N THR A 206 9.16 10.41 -14.08
CA THR A 206 10.01 10.66 -15.24
C THR A 206 10.38 9.36 -15.97
N GLY A 207 9.89 8.20 -15.52
CA GLY A 207 10.23 6.90 -16.11
C GLY A 207 11.72 6.56 -15.97
N ARG A 208 12.46 7.25 -15.09
CA ARG A 208 13.91 7.10 -14.96
C ARG A 208 14.33 5.80 -14.30
N ILE A 209 13.38 5.00 -13.82
CA ILE A 209 13.64 3.70 -13.19
C ILE A 209 14.37 2.76 -14.16
N ASP A 210 13.98 2.74 -15.43
CA ASP A 210 14.61 1.86 -16.43
C ASP A 210 16.07 2.26 -16.69
N GLY A 211 16.32 3.57 -16.85
CA GLY A 211 17.66 4.12 -16.99
C GLY A 211 18.52 3.95 -15.74
N LEU A 212 17.93 4.06 -14.55
CA LEU A 212 18.62 3.86 -13.28
C LEU A 212 18.97 2.38 -13.06
N THR A 213 18.09 1.46 -13.47
CA THR A 213 18.32 0.02 -13.37
C THR A 213 19.40 -0.44 -14.35
N SER A 214 19.37 0.04 -15.61
CA SER A 214 20.42 -0.26 -16.59
C SER A 214 21.76 0.35 -16.19
N TRP A 215 21.76 1.58 -15.66
CA TRP A 215 22.95 2.20 -15.10
C TRP A 215 23.51 1.41 -13.92
N LEU A 216 22.69 1.04 -12.93
CA LEU A 216 23.11 0.22 -11.79
C LEU A 216 23.66 -1.13 -12.25
N PHE A 217 23.02 -1.77 -13.22
CA PHE A 217 23.49 -3.03 -13.77
C PHE A 217 24.88 -2.90 -14.39
N SER A 218 25.09 -1.89 -15.25
CA SER A 218 26.39 -1.61 -15.86
C SER A 218 27.46 -1.20 -14.83
N LEU A 219 27.06 -0.51 -13.76
CA LEU A 219 27.96 -0.10 -12.69
C LEU A 219 28.38 -1.29 -11.83
N LEU A 220 27.45 -2.18 -11.51
CA LEU A 220 27.66 -3.24 -10.52
C LEU A 220 28.29 -4.50 -11.12
N GLN A 221 28.12 -4.77 -12.43
CA GLN A 221 28.65 -5.97 -13.09
C GLN A 221 30.16 -6.15 -12.87
N ASP A 222 30.93 -5.06 -12.90
CA ASP A 222 32.40 -5.08 -12.79
C ASP A 222 32.91 -4.85 -11.36
N THR A 223 32.00 -4.70 -10.40
CA THR A 223 32.35 -4.39 -9.00
C THR A 223 32.43 -5.66 -8.14
N PRO A 224 33.06 -5.58 -6.96
CA PRO A 224 33.05 -6.68 -5.99
C PRO A 224 31.66 -7.19 -5.59
N LEU A 225 30.60 -6.41 -5.82
CA LEU A 225 29.22 -6.82 -5.58
C LEU A 225 28.70 -7.81 -6.64
N GLY A 226 29.26 -7.81 -7.85
CA GLY A 226 28.96 -8.77 -8.91
C GLY A 226 29.75 -10.08 -8.80
N TRP A 227 30.86 -10.08 -8.06
CA TRP A 227 31.76 -11.23 -7.94
C TRP A 227 31.11 -12.53 -7.42
N PRO A 228 30.15 -12.50 -6.47
CA PRO A 228 29.41 -13.70 -6.09
C PRO A 228 28.66 -14.36 -7.26
N GLY A 229 28.38 -13.64 -8.34
CA GLY A 229 27.81 -14.21 -9.56
C GLY A 229 28.71 -15.27 -10.22
N HIS A 230 30.03 -15.20 -10.06
CA HIS A 230 30.93 -16.24 -10.55
C HIS A 230 30.78 -17.57 -9.80
N ILE A 231 30.21 -17.57 -8.58
CA ILE A 231 29.84 -18.81 -7.88
C ILE A 231 28.75 -19.52 -8.68
N LEU A 232 27.74 -18.78 -9.16
CA LEU A 232 26.68 -19.33 -10.00
C LEU A 232 27.20 -19.76 -11.38
N LEU A 233 28.08 -18.97 -11.99
CA LEU A 233 28.71 -19.31 -13.28
C LEU A 233 29.55 -20.60 -13.21
N ALA A 234 30.15 -20.92 -12.07
CA ALA A 234 30.86 -22.19 -11.89
C ALA A 234 29.96 -23.44 -12.01
N ALA A 235 28.64 -23.27 -11.92
CA ALA A 235 27.65 -24.31 -12.16
C ALA A 235 27.09 -24.33 -13.60
N VAL A 236 27.51 -23.39 -14.45
CA VAL A 236 27.05 -23.25 -15.83
C VAL A 236 28.08 -23.90 -16.77
N PRO A 237 27.68 -24.87 -17.62
CA PRO A 237 28.60 -25.45 -18.60
C PRO A 237 28.99 -24.42 -19.67
N ASN A 238 30.20 -24.55 -20.21
CA ASN A 238 30.72 -23.75 -21.33
C ASN A 238 30.77 -22.22 -21.08
N VAL A 239 30.79 -21.79 -19.82
CA VAL A 239 31.03 -20.39 -19.42
C VAL A 239 32.15 -20.33 -18.40
N ASP A 240 33.16 -19.50 -18.65
CA ASP A 240 34.32 -19.39 -17.77
C ASP A 240 33.98 -18.64 -16.47
N ALA A 241 34.23 -19.29 -15.33
CA ALA A 241 34.10 -18.69 -14.01
C ALA A 241 35.47 -18.25 -13.47
N SER A 242 35.56 -17.01 -12.99
CA SER A 242 36.81 -16.48 -12.40
C SER A 242 37.00 -16.98 -10.97
N SER A 243 38.06 -17.77 -10.73
CA SER A 243 38.39 -18.27 -9.40
C SER A 243 38.76 -17.14 -8.42
N THR A 244 39.37 -16.06 -8.91
CA THR A 244 39.70 -14.88 -8.08
C THR A 244 38.45 -14.14 -7.65
N ALA A 245 37.46 -14.01 -8.55
CA ALA A 245 36.18 -13.38 -8.21
C ALA A 245 35.37 -14.25 -7.24
N ILE A 246 35.37 -15.58 -7.39
CA ILE A 246 34.73 -16.50 -6.43
C ILE A 246 35.35 -16.32 -5.03
N LEU A 247 36.68 -16.36 -4.93
CA LEU A 247 37.37 -16.18 -3.66
C LEU A 247 37.08 -14.79 -3.06
N GLY A 248 37.17 -13.75 -3.88
CA GLY A 248 36.87 -12.38 -3.48
C GLY A 248 35.42 -12.21 -3.01
N GLY A 249 34.46 -12.84 -3.69
CA GLY A 249 33.04 -12.82 -3.32
C GLY A 249 32.77 -13.51 -1.98
N VAL A 250 33.41 -14.66 -1.73
CA VAL A 250 33.27 -15.39 -0.44
C VAL A 250 33.92 -14.61 0.70
N VAL A 251 35.17 -14.16 0.52
CA VAL A 251 35.90 -13.39 1.55
C VAL A 251 35.18 -12.06 1.82
N GLY A 252 34.75 -11.37 0.78
CA GLY A 252 33.98 -10.14 0.86
C GLY A 252 32.67 -10.34 1.61
N ALA A 253 31.95 -11.43 1.34
CA ALA A 253 30.71 -11.74 2.05
C ALA A 253 30.93 -11.98 3.56
N VAL A 254 31.98 -12.72 3.93
CA VAL A 254 32.34 -12.93 5.34
C VAL A 254 32.69 -11.60 6.02
N ALA A 255 33.51 -10.77 5.37
CA ALA A 255 33.92 -9.47 5.91
C ALA A 255 32.74 -8.51 6.07
N VAL A 256 31.92 -8.34 5.02
CA VAL A 256 30.74 -7.46 5.03
C VAL A 256 29.74 -7.92 6.09
N SER A 257 29.45 -9.22 6.17
CA SER A 257 28.52 -9.75 7.19
C SER A 257 29.04 -9.48 8.61
N ALA A 258 30.32 -9.77 8.88
CA ALA A 258 30.92 -9.55 10.19
C ALA A 258 30.89 -8.07 10.62
N VAL A 259 31.26 -7.17 9.71
CA VAL A 259 31.22 -5.72 9.94
C VAL A 259 29.77 -5.25 10.16
N ALA A 260 28.83 -5.69 9.31
CA ALA A 260 27.43 -5.30 9.44
C ALA A 260 26.83 -5.75 10.78
N PHE A 261 27.11 -6.97 11.25
CA PHE A 261 26.66 -7.41 12.59
C PHE A 261 27.29 -6.59 13.71
N ALA A 262 28.60 -6.31 13.64
CA ALA A 262 29.28 -5.51 14.66
C ALA A 262 28.70 -4.09 14.75
N VAL A 263 28.50 -3.44 13.60
CA VAL A 263 27.90 -2.11 13.51
C VAL A 263 26.43 -2.13 13.92
N ALA A 264 25.66 -3.15 13.53
CA ALA A 264 24.26 -3.29 13.94
C ALA A 264 24.13 -3.35 15.47
N ILE A 265 24.99 -4.11 16.14
CA ILE A 265 24.99 -4.20 17.61
C ILE A 265 25.32 -2.85 18.23
N ALA A 266 26.33 -2.15 17.71
CA ALA A 266 26.71 -0.84 18.22
C ALA A 266 25.58 0.19 18.07
N ILE A 267 24.99 0.30 16.87
CA ILE A 267 23.93 1.27 16.59
C ILE A 267 22.64 0.92 17.34
N ALA A 268 22.28 -0.36 17.43
CA ALA A 268 21.13 -0.80 18.23
C ALA A 268 21.30 -0.46 19.71
N GLY A 269 22.53 -0.57 20.25
CA GLY A 269 22.85 -0.14 21.61
C GLY A 269 22.67 1.35 21.86
N VAL A 270 22.80 2.18 20.83
CA VAL A 270 22.50 3.61 20.93
C VAL A 270 21.01 3.85 20.72
N HIS A 271 20.40 3.26 19.69
CA HIS A 271 19.02 3.54 19.31
C HIS A 271 17.98 3.00 20.29
N TRP A 272 18.11 1.74 20.72
CA TRP A 272 17.10 1.12 21.59
C TRP A 272 17.12 1.62 23.03
N PHE A 273 18.20 2.26 23.45
CA PHE A 273 18.34 2.86 24.78
C PHE A 273 18.24 4.39 24.77
N ALA A 274 17.97 5.01 23.61
CA ALA A 274 17.83 6.46 23.51
C ALA A 274 16.37 6.89 23.69
N ASP A 275 16.18 8.03 24.35
CA ASP A 275 14.89 8.69 24.44
C ASP A 275 14.50 9.32 23.08
N PRO A 276 13.24 9.19 22.62
CA PRO A 276 12.77 9.87 21.43
C PRO A 276 12.92 11.40 21.53
N ALA A 277 13.19 12.06 20.40
CA ALA A 277 13.23 13.51 20.35
C ALA A 277 11.89 14.10 20.82
N ARG A 278 11.92 14.88 21.90
CA ARG A 278 10.76 15.60 22.41
C ARG A 278 10.68 16.94 21.69
N PHE A 279 9.56 17.20 21.05
CA PHE A 279 9.24 18.53 20.56
C PHE A 279 8.45 19.21 21.66
N GLU A 280 8.87 20.41 22.09
CA GLU A 280 7.98 21.28 22.84
C GLU A 280 6.74 21.49 21.97
N GLU A 281 5.64 20.81 22.32
CA GLU A 281 4.34 21.26 21.85
C GLU A 281 4.22 22.66 22.40
N GLU A 282 4.30 23.68 21.52
CA GLU A 282 3.86 25.03 21.87
C GLU A 282 2.55 24.84 22.63
N GLU A 283 2.56 25.16 23.93
CA GLU A 283 1.38 25.16 24.76
C GLU A 283 0.35 25.89 23.93
N ALA A 284 -0.63 25.14 23.41
CA ALA A 284 -1.65 25.70 22.57
C ALA A 284 -2.42 26.63 23.49
N THR A 285 -1.97 27.90 23.55
CA THR A 285 -2.61 28.96 24.30
C THR A 285 -4.06 28.81 23.97
N ALA A 286 -4.86 28.53 25.00
CA ALA A 286 -6.26 28.18 24.90
C ALA A 286 -6.98 29.30 24.15
N THR A 287 -6.92 29.24 22.83
CA THR A 287 -7.47 30.25 21.96
C THR A 287 -8.94 30.04 22.12
N GLU A 288 -9.62 31.04 22.70
CA GLU A 288 -11.07 31.04 22.88
C GLU A 288 -11.71 30.32 21.70
N SER A 289 -12.32 29.16 21.98
CA SER A 289 -12.92 28.31 20.98
C SER A 289 -13.91 29.14 20.18
N SER A 290 -13.49 29.68 19.04
CA SER A 290 -14.31 30.60 18.28
C SER A 290 -15.58 29.86 17.85
N ASN A 291 -16.74 30.28 18.35
CA ASN A 291 -18.04 29.68 18.02
C ASN A 291 -18.54 30.08 16.62
N ARG A 292 -17.70 30.74 15.80
CA ARG A 292 -18.02 31.22 14.44
C ARG A 292 -18.76 30.19 13.58
N LEU A 293 -18.35 28.91 13.59
CA LEU A 293 -19.02 27.86 12.84
C LEU A 293 -20.45 27.58 13.37
N ALA A 294 -20.65 27.58 14.70
CA ALA A 294 -21.97 27.42 15.30
C ALA A 294 -22.85 28.66 15.06
N ASP A 295 -22.27 29.85 15.04
CA ASP A 295 -23.00 31.09 14.79
C ASP A 295 -23.48 31.17 13.33
N LEU A 296 -22.61 30.83 12.37
CA LEU A 296 -22.94 30.75 10.94
C LEU A 296 -24.07 29.75 10.67
N LEU A 297 -23.99 28.55 11.26
CA LEU A 297 -25.00 27.51 11.10
C LEU A 297 -26.31 27.81 11.84
N GLY A 298 -26.30 28.75 12.80
CA GLY A 298 -27.47 29.14 13.58
C GLY A 298 -28.59 29.81 12.78
N ARG A 299 -28.29 30.27 11.56
CA ARG A 299 -29.26 30.97 10.70
C ARG A 299 -30.19 30.03 9.91
N GLY A 300 -29.85 28.74 9.79
CA GLY A 300 -30.61 27.80 8.95
C GLY A 300 -30.84 26.41 9.54
N LEU A 301 -30.12 26.03 10.62
CA LEU A 301 -30.26 24.71 11.24
C LEU A 301 -30.85 24.81 12.64
N SER A 302 -31.68 23.83 12.99
CA SER A 302 -32.17 23.69 14.36
C SER A 302 -31.00 23.44 15.33
N ARG A 303 -31.17 23.86 16.59
CA ARG A 303 -30.13 23.74 17.62
C ARG A 303 -29.56 22.30 17.74
N PRO A 304 -30.37 21.22 17.72
CA PRO A 304 -29.85 19.86 17.80
C PRO A 304 -29.01 19.45 16.57
N VAL A 305 -29.51 19.70 15.36
CA VAL A 305 -28.79 19.38 14.10
C VAL A 305 -27.46 20.10 14.07
N ARG A 306 -27.45 21.40 14.39
CA ARG A 306 -26.25 22.21 14.48
C ARG A 306 -25.25 21.67 15.49
N ALA A 307 -25.70 21.26 16.68
CA ALA A 307 -24.82 20.72 17.72
C ALA A 307 -24.13 19.43 17.24
N VAL A 308 -24.87 18.53 16.58
CA VAL A 308 -24.31 17.31 15.98
C VAL A 308 -23.31 17.66 14.88
N THR A 309 -23.65 18.55 13.95
CA THR A 309 -22.77 18.99 12.86
C THR A 309 -21.45 19.55 13.36
N VAL A 310 -21.49 20.52 14.29
CA VAL A 310 -20.30 21.17 14.84
C VAL A 310 -19.45 20.16 15.62
N THR A 311 -20.09 19.25 16.36
CA THR A 311 -19.39 18.22 17.13
C THR A 311 -18.66 17.24 16.22
N ALA A 312 -19.30 16.78 15.15
CA ALA A 312 -18.70 15.89 14.16
C ALA A 312 -17.44 16.54 13.53
N ILE A 313 -17.56 17.78 13.05
CA ILE A 313 -16.44 18.51 12.42
C ILE A 313 -15.29 18.73 13.43
N ARG A 314 -15.59 19.20 14.65
CA ARG A 314 -14.57 19.45 15.67
C ARG A 314 -13.85 18.17 16.08
N ARG A 315 -14.57 17.05 16.18
CA ARG A 315 -13.98 15.77 16.55
C ARG A 315 -13.06 15.23 15.46
N THR A 316 -13.47 15.33 14.20
CA THR A 316 -12.62 14.94 13.07
C THR A 316 -11.37 15.82 12.98
N LYS A 317 -11.50 17.14 13.22
CA LYS A 317 -10.35 18.05 13.31
C LYS A 317 -9.36 17.67 14.43
N ARG A 318 -9.87 17.24 15.60
CA ARG A 318 -9.05 16.83 16.75
C ARG A 318 -8.42 15.44 16.58
N ALA A 319 -9.02 14.57 15.77
CA ALA A 319 -8.56 13.21 15.53
C ALA A 319 -8.54 12.85 14.03
N PRO A 320 -7.71 13.54 13.21
CA PRO A 320 -7.71 13.38 11.75
C PRO A 320 -7.25 11.98 11.31
N ILE A 321 -6.53 11.25 12.16
CA ILE A 321 -6.08 9.87 11.89
C ILE A 321 -7.25 8.93 11.55
N ARG A 322 -8.46 9.24 12.02
CA ARG A 322 -9.67 8.49 11.66
C ARG A 322 -9.94 8.49 10.17
N LEU A 323 -9.51 9.52 9.44
CA LEU A 323 -9.69 9.66 8.00
C LEU A 323 -8.61 8.97 7.17
N ALA A 324 -7.62 8.31 7.79
CA ALA A 324 -6.51 7.68 7.05
C ALA A 324 -7.00 6.67 6.01
N TYR A 325 -8.13 5.99 6.27
CA TYR A 325 -8.70 5.05 5.30
C TYR A 325 -9.22 5.70 4.02
N VAL A 326 -9.63 6.97 4.08
CA VAL A 326 -10.06 7.74 2.91
C VAL A 326 -8.86 8.07 2.03
N ALA A 327 -7.68 8.23 2.63
CA ALA A 327 -6.45 8.51 1.89
C ALA A 327 -5.86 7.27 1.20
N TYR A 328 -6.12 6.05 1.68
CA TYR A 328 -5.48 4.86 1.10
C TYR A 328 -5.72 4.68 -0.42
N PRO A 329 -6.93 4.87 -0.97
CA PRO A 329 -7.15 4.79 -2.41
C PRO A 329 -6.34 5.80 -3.23
N LEU A 330 -5.94 6.96 -2.66
CA LEU A 330 -5.10 7.94 -3.36
C LEU A 330 -3.69 7.41 -3.64
N PHE A 331 -3.18 6.42 -2.91
CA PHE A 331 -1.91 5.80 -3.30
C PHE A 331 -1.99 5.15 -4.69
N GLY A 332 -3.17 4.70 -5.12
CA GLY A 332 -3.39 4.23 -6.49
C GLY A 332 -3.22 5.33 -7.54
N SER A 333 -3.42 6.61 -7.20
CA SER A 333 -3.26 7.71 -8.16
C SER A 333 -1.79 8.00 -8.52
N ILE A 334 -0.83 7.38 -7.82
CA ILE A 334 0.60 7.44 -8.20
C ILE A 334 0.80 6.92 -9.63
N ALA A 335 0.02 5.91 -10.04
CA ALA A 335 0.09 5.37 -11.41
C ALA A 335 -0.24 6.41 -12.49
N PHE A 336 -1.13 7.37 -12.18
CA PHE A 336 -1.53 8.43 -13.09
C PHE A 336 -0.49 9.55 -13.21
N PHE A 337 0.40 9.66 -12.23
CA PHE A 337 1.33 10.79 -12.14
C PHE A 337 2.32 10.81 -13.30
N GLN A 338 2.78 9.64 -13.75
CA GLN A 338 3.67 9.52 -14.92
C GLN A 338 3.00 10.06 -16.20
N GLU A 339 1.74 9.70 -16.46
CA GLU A 339 1.01 10.17 -17.65
C GLU A 339 0.77 11.69 -17.60
N ILE A 340 0.39 12.24 -16.44
CA ILE A 340 0.18 13.68 -16.26
C ILE A 340 1.47 14.47 -16.53
N VAL A 341 2.61 13.99 -16.00
CA VAL A 341 3.91 14.64 -16.19
C VAL A 341 4.36 14.56 -17.65
N GLN A 342 4.19 13.41 -18.30
CA GLN A 342 4.56 13.22 -19.71
C GLN A 342 3.71 14.06 -20.66
N THR A 343 2.40 14.15 -20.41
CA THR A 343 1.47 14.90 -21.27
C THR A 343 1.38 16.39 -20.93
N GLY A 344 1.89 16.79 -19.76
CA GLY A 344 1.83 18.17 -19.25
C GLY A 344 0.41 18.65 -18.90
N ARG A 345 -0.58 17.75 -18.89
CA ARG A 345 -2.00 18.02 -18.66
C ARG A 345 -2.63 16.87 -17.89
N VAL A 346 -3.80 17.07 -17.29
CA VAL A 346 -4.54 15.98 -16.64
C VAL A 346 -5.41 15.27 -17.68
N PRO A 347 -5.17 13.99 -18.02
CA PRO A 347 -6.02 13.28 -18.98
C PRO A 347 -7.49 13.26 -18.54
N ALA A 348 -8.41 13.32 -19.51
CA ALA A 348 -9.85 13.42 -19.24
C ALA A 348 -10.38 12.29 -18.34
N HIS A 349 -9.89 11.06 -18.56
CA HIS A 349 -10.28 9.91 -17.75
C HIS A 349 -9.80 10.03 -16.30
N ILE A 350 -8.60 10.57 -16.05
CA ILE A 350 -8.07 10.82 -14.70
C ILE A 350 -8.90 11.90 -13.99
N ALA A 351 -9.27 12.97 -14.69
CA ALA A 351 -10.14 14.02 -14.11
C ALA A 351 -11.48 13.45 -13.65
N VAL A 352 -12.09 12.54 -14.43
CA VAL A 352 -13.32 11.84 -14.06
C VAL A 352 -13.10 10.89 -12.87
N ILE A 353 -12.05 10.06 -12.90
CA ILE A 353 -11.74 9.11 -11.81
C ILE A 353 -11.53 9.84 -10.48
N LEU A 354 -10.73 10.92 -10.48
CA LEU A 354 -10.48 11.71 -9.29
C LEU A 354 -11.74 12.45 -8.81
N SER A 355 -12.60 12.87 -9.71
CA SER A 355 -13.91 13.46 -9.36
C SER A 355 -14.85 12.43 -8.71
N VAL A 356 -14.90 11.20 -9.23
CA VAL A 356 -15.63 10.08 -8.60
C VAL A 356 -15.03 9.75 -7.24
N TYR A 357 -13.70 9.80 -7.10
CA TYR A 357 -13.03 9.67 -5.79
C TYR A 357 -13.48 10.75 -4.80
N LEU A 358 -13.60 12.02 -5.22
CA LEU A 358 -14.12 13.08 -4.34
C LEU A 358 -15.55 12.79 -3.87
N VAL A 359 -16.43 12.36 -4.78
CA VAL A 359 -17.80 11.91 -4.47
C VAL A 359 -17.81 10.76 -3.46
N TRP A 360 -16.91 9.80 -3.62
CA TRP A 360 -16.75 8.68 -2.72
C TRP A 360 -16.16 9.06 -1.36
N ALA A 361 -15.16 9.95 -1.34
CA ALA A 361 -14.53 10.41 -0.11
C ALA A 361 -15.53 11.17 0.78
N ALA A 362 -16.49 11.87 0.19
CA ALA A 362 -17.49 12.69 0.88
C ALA A 362 -18.32 11.94 1.93
N GLY A 363 -18.89 10.78 1.58
CA GLY A 363 -19.64 9.97 2.57
C GLY A 363 -18.72 9.13 3.44
N ALA A 364 -17.54 8.78 2.94
CA ALA A 364 -16.52 8.13 3.75
C ALA A 364 -16.05 9.02 4.92
N LEU A 365 -16.06 10.35 4.82
CA LEU A 365 -15.50 11.26 5.84
C LEU A 365 -16.19 11.24 7.22
N PHE A 366 -17.53 11.25 7.27
CA PHE A 366 -18.28 11.46 8.52
C PHE A 366 -19.43 10.47 8.75
N THR A 367 -19.87 9.76 7.72
CA THR A 367 -21.18 9.11 7.75
C THR A 367 -21.13 7.61 7.50
N LEU A 368 -19.95 7.04 7.27
CA LEU A 368 -19.80 5.61 6.98
C LEU A 368 -19.78 4.71 8.23
N ASN A 369 -19.82 5.30 9.43
CA ASN A 369 -19.96 4.57 10.69
C ASN A 369 -20.68 5.40 11.78
N PRO A 370 -21.93 5.86 11.52
CA PRO A 370 -22.57 6.90 12.32
C PRO A 370 -22.80 6.48 13.79
N LEU A 371 -23.11 5.20 14.05
CA LEU A 371 -23.26 4.66 15.40
C LEU A 371 -21.91 4.37 16.06
N GLY A 372 -21.00 3.72 15.33
CA GLY A 372 -19.69 3.34 15.85
C GLY A 372 -18.83 4.55 16.20
N ASP A 373 -18.95 5.63 15.44
CA ASP A 373 -18.21 6.86 15.71
C ASP A 373 -18.57 7.44 17.07
N LEU A 374 -19.80 7.32 17.55
CA LEU A 374 -20.19 7.80 18.89
C LEU A 374 -19.40 7.14 20.02
N GLY A 375 -18.93 5.90 19.81
CA GLY A 375 -18.05 5.17 20.75
C GLY A 375 -18.62 5.14 22.17
N ARG A 376 -17.81 5.51 23.17
CA ARG A 376 -18.23 5.55 24.58
C ARG A 376 -19.38 6.53 24.87
N GLY A 377 -19.63 7.48 23.97
CA GLY A 377 -20.74 8.43 24.09
C GLY A 377 -22.08 7.89 23.59
N LEU A 378 -22.09 6.74 22.92
CA LEU A 378 -23.30 6.17 22.31
C LEU A 378 -24.46 6.01 23.30
N PRO A 379 -24.27 5.44 24.53
CA PRO A 379 -25.38 5.29 25.46
C PRO A 379 -26.02 6.62 25.85
N ALA A 380 -25.21 7.66 26.08
CA ALA A 380 -25.70 8.99 26.44
C ALA A 380 -26.42 9.67 25.28
N VAL A 381 -25.98 9.44 24.03
CA VAL A 381 -26.59 10.03 22.83
C VAL A 381 -27.93 9.38 22.52
N VAL A 382 -28.01 8.05 22.57
CA VAL A 382 -29.26 7.31 22.29
C VAL A 382 -30.29 7.49 23.41
N ALA A 383 -29.86 7.67 24.67
CA ALA A 383 -30.76 7.97 25.79
C ALA A 383 -31.21 9.46 25.85
N SER A 384 -30.65 10.32 25.00
CA SER A 384 -31.01 11.74 24.97
C SER A 384 -32.31 11.99 24.18
N PRO A 385 -32.97 13.16 24.30
CA PRO A 385 -34.16 13.49 23.51
C PRO A 385 -33.85 13.79 22.02
N LEU A 386 -32.67 13.42 21.53
CA LEU A 386 -32.25 13.62 20.16
C LEU A 386 -32.93 12.59 19.26
N SER A 387 -33.73 13.06 18.29
CA SER A 387 -34.32 12.13 17.31
C SER A 387 -33.31 11.70 16.25
N GLY A 388 -33.51 10.54 15.66
CA GLY A 388 -32.72 9.99 14.56
C GLY A 388 -32.65 10.95 13.39
N ARG A 389 -33.75 11.63 13.07
CA ARG A 389 -33.76 12.69 12.05
C ARG A 389 -32.75 13.79 12.37
N GLN A 390 -32.69 14.25 13.61
CA GLN A 390 -31.76 15.31 14.02
C GLN A 390 -30.30 14.82 14.03
N ALA A 391 -30.06 13.60 14.52
CA ALA A 391 -28.74 12.99 14.56
C ALA A 391 -28.17 12.77 13.15
N ILE A 392 -28.91 12.06 12.29
CA ILE A 392 -28.48 11.72 10.93
C ILE A 392 -28.37 12.96 10.05
N THR A 393 -29.34 13.90 10.13
CA THR A 393 -29.23 15.17 9.39
C THR A 393 -27.98 15.94 9.79
N GLY A 394 -27.66 16.01 11.08
CA GLY A 394 -26.47 16.71 11.56
C GLY A 394 -25.17 16.14 10.98
N LEU A 395 -25.09 14.81 10.85
CA LEU A 395 -23.94 14.12 10.25
C LEU A 395 -23.88 14.31 8.72
N VAL A 396 -25.01 14.20 8.02
CA VAL A 396 -25.09 14.45 6.57
C VAL A 396 -24.68 15.88 6.24
N VAL A 397 -25.17 16.86 7.01
CA VAL A 397 -24.80 18.26 6.85
C VAL A 397 -23.32 18.49 7.13
N ALA A 398 -22.73 17.83 8.14
CA ALA A 398 -21.29 17.89 8.38
C ALA A 398 -20.48 17.42 7.17
N GLY A 399 -20.88 16.29 6.58
CA GLY A 399 -20.28 15.76 5.36
C GLY A 399 -20.42 16.73 4.18
N ALA A 400 -21.64 17.19 3.89
CA ALA A 400 -21.91 18.07 2.77
C ALA A 400 -21.20 19.43 2.88
N LEU A 401 -21.12 20.02 4.08
CA LEU A 401 -20.46 21.31 4.30
C LEU A 401 -18.96 21.25 4.04
N VAL A 402 -18.32 20.12 4.32
CA VAL A 402 -16.88 19.94 4.10
C VAL A 402 -16.61 19.47 2.68
N ALA A 403 -17.32 18.43 2.24
CA ALA A 403 -17.05 17.77 0.97
C ALA A 403 -17.59 18.52 -0.24
N GLY A 404 -18.71 19.25 -0.11
CA GLY A 404 -19.31 20.01 -1.22
C GLY A 404 -18.35 21.05 -1.83
N PRO A 405 -17.78 21.97 -1.03
CA PRO A 405 -16.80 22.93 -1.53
C PRO A 405 -15.54 22.28 -2.10
N ILE A 406 -15.05 21.21 -1.46
CA ILE A 406 -13.88 20.46 -1.93
C ILE A 406 -14.19 19.78 -3.26
N GLY A 407 -15.37 19.18 -3.40
CA GLY A 407 -15.87 18.55 -4.62
C GLY A 407 -15.97 19.54 -5.77
N PHE A 408 -16.57 20.71 -5.52
CA PHE A 408 -16.69 21.78 -6.52
C PHE A 408 -15.33 22.28 -6.99
N VAL A 409 -14.48 22.73 -6.06
CA VAL A 409 -13.16 23.30 -6.39
C VAL A 409 -12.25 22.25 -7.01
N GLY A 410 -12.26 21.02 -6.46
CA GLY A 410 -11.47 19.91 -6.96
C GLY A 410 -11.84 19.51 -8.39
N ALA A 411 -13.13 19.29 -8.66
CA ALA A 411 -13.59 18.94 -10.01
C ALA A 411 -13.41 20.08 -11.01
N LEU A 412 -13.60 21.33 -10.59
CA LEU A 412 -13.35 22.49 -11.45
C LEU A 412 -11.87 22.59 -11.82
N ALA A 413 -10.96 22.46 -10.84
CA ALA A 413 -9.53 22.47 -11.08
C ALA A 413 -9.09 21.30 -11.98
N LEU A 414 -9.62 20.10 -11.75
CA LEU A 414 -9.35 18.93 -12.58
C LEU A 414 -9.83 19.12 -14.02
N GLY A 415 -11.04 19.65 -14.21
CA GLY A 415 -11.58 19.89 -15.56
C GLY A 415 -10.82 20.97 -16.32
N LEU A 416 -10.44 22.07 -15.65
CA LEU A 416 -9.62 23.14 -16.25
C LEU A 416 -8.19 22.69 -16.57
N ALA A 417 -7.62 21.79 -15.77
CA ALA A 417 -6.31 21.18 -16.03
C ALA A 417 -6.35 20.07 -17.10
N SER A 418 -7.53 19.71 -17.59
CA SER A 418 -7.78 18.63 -18.52
C SER A 418 -8.18 19.15 -19.91
N PRO A 419 -8.00 18.38 -21.01
CA PRO A 419 -8.48 18.78 -22.33
C PRO A 419 -10.02 18.68 -22.48
N LEU A 420 -10.79 19.04 -21.45
CA LEU A 420 -12.25 19.07 -21.48
C LEU A 420 -12.74 20.44 -21.99
N SER A 421 -13.86 20.44 -22.71
CA SER A 421 -14.56 21.69 -23.01
C SER A 421 -15.09 22.33 -21.72
N LEU A 422 -15.36 23.64 -21.75
CA LEU A 422 -15.94 24.35 -20.60
C LEU A 422 -17.28 23.76 -20.16
N GLU A 423 -18.09 23.31 -21.12
CA GLU A 423 -19.36 22.63 -20.86
C GLU A 423 -19.16 21.31 -20.09
N ARG A 424 -18.22 20.45 -20.55
CA ARG A 424 -17.89 19.19 -19.87
C ARG A 424 -17.28 19.43 -18.49
N THR A 425 -16.47 20.49 -18.35
CA THR A 425 -15.90 20.91 -17.07
C THR A 425 -17.00 21.37 -16.10
N ALA A 426 -17.96 22.17 -16.57
CA ALA A 426 -19.10 22.60 -15.77
C ALA A 426 -19.98 21.41 -15.35
N ALA A 427 -20.24 20.47 -16.27
CA ALA A 427 -20.98 19.25 -15.98
C ALA A 427 -20.25 18.36 -14.94
N LEU A 428 -18.92 18.21 -15.06
CA LEU A 428 -18.10 17.48 -14.11
C LEU A 428 -18.13 18.14 -12.72
N ALA A 429 -17.96 19.46 -12.65
CA ALA A 429 -18.02 20.22 -11.41
C ALA A 429 -19.40 20.13 -10.74
N ALA A 430 -20.48 20.30 -11.51
CA ALA A 430 -21.84 20.19 -11.01
C ALA A 430 -22.15 18.77 -10.51
N GLY A 431 -21.85 17.75 -11.32
CA GLY A 431 -22.08 16.33 -10.96
C GLY A 431 -21.29 15.92 -9.72
N THR A 432 -20.02 16.34 -9.61
CA THR A 432 -19.18 16.08 -8.44
C THR A 432 -19.72 16.79 -7.20
N THR A 433 -20.14 18.05 -7.34
CA THR A 433 -20.71 18.82 -6.21
C THR A 433 -22.00 18.18 -5.71
N VAL A 434 -22.90 17.79 -6.61
CA VAL A 434 -24.14 17.08 -6.24
C VAL A 434 -23.80 15.75 -5.58
N GLY A 435 -22.89 14.96 -6.18
CA GLY A 435 -22.45 13.69 -5.63
C GLY A 435 -21.89 13.83 -4.22
N THR A 436 -20.96 14.78 -4.00
CA THR A 436 -20.34 15.02 -2.68
C THR A 436 -21.31 15.52 -1.62
N VAL A 437 -22.40 16.20 -2.01
CA VAL A 437 -23.46 16.63 -1.08
C VAL A 437 -24.42 15.48 -0.74
N VAL A 438 -24.67 14.57 -1.68
CA VAL A 438 -25.67 13.50 -1.56
C VAL A 438 -25.08 12.22 -0.96
N THR A 439 -23.83 11.86 -1.27
CA THR A 439 -23.24 10.60 -0.78
C THR A 439 -23.06 10.49 0.73
N PRO A 440 -22.97 11.57 1.54
CA PRO A 440 -23.05 11.44 2.98
C PRO A 440 -24.35 10.75 3.44
N ALA A 441 -25.49 11.04 2.81
CA ALA A 441 -26.77 10.40 3.10
C ALA A 441 -26.74 8.89 2.77
N LEU A 442 -26.19 8.52 1.61
CA LEU A 442 -25.98 7.11 1.22
C LEU A 442 -25.12 6.36 2.25
N ALA A 443 -24.02 6.97 2.68
CA ALA A 443 -23.11 6.35 3.65
C ALA A 443 -23.76 6.13 5.02
N THR A 444 -24.65 7.03 5.48
CA THR A 444 -25.32 6.86 6.80
C THR A 444 -26.09 5.55 6.89
N GLY A 445 -26.89 5.20 5.87
CA GLY A 445 -27.67 3.95 5.86
C GLY A 445 -26.77 2.72 5.86
N ILE A 446 -25.80 2.68 4.95
CA ILE A 446 -24.87 1.55 4.80
C ILE A 446 -24.04 1.36 6.08
N GLY A 447 -23.53 2.45 6.65
CA GLY A 447 -22.76 2.43 7.90
C GLY A 447 -23.58 2.01 9.11
N THR A 448 -24.88 2.34 9.12
CA THR A 448 -25.81 1.93 10.19
C THR A 448 -26.22 0.46 10.06
N ALA A 449 -26.29 -0.09 8.84
CA ALA A 449 -26.60 -1.49 8.58
C ALA A 449 -25.45 -2.44 8.99
N ALA A 450 -24.21 -1.97 8.91
CA ALA A 450 -23.01 -2.73 9.30
C ALA A 450 -22.10 -1.92 10.24
N PRO A 451 -22.59 -1.56 11.46
CA PRO A 451 -21.87 -0.68 12.36
C PRO A 451 -20.65 -1.39 12.95
N ARG A 452 -19.60 -0.61 13.26
CA ARG A 452 -18.41 -1.13 13.93
C ARG A 452 -18.08 -0.29 15.16
N PHE A 453 -18.14 -0.90 16.33
CA PHE A 453 -17.89 -0.24 17.62
C PHE A 453 -16.44 -0.40 18.11
N GLY A 454 -15.75 -1.46 17.69
CA GLY A 454 -14.38 -1.73 18.09
C GLY A 454 -13.37 -0.80 17.43
N SER A 455 -12.40 -0.32 18.21
CA SER A 455 -11.24 0.40 17.67
C SER A 455 -10.29 -0.56 16.96
N VAL A 456 -9.57 -0.03 15.96
CA VAL A 456 -8.49 -0.72 15.26
C VAL A 456 -7.23 0.09 15.49
N LYS A 457 -6.13 -0.59 15.82
CA LYS A 457 -4.80 0.02 15.79
C LYS A 457 -4.47 0.43 14.36
N VAL A 458 -4.37 1.74 14.12
CA VAL A 458 -4.01 2.32 12.80
C VAL A 458 -2.49 2.46 12.67
N THR A 459 -1.82 2.78 13.79
CA THR A 459 -0.36 2.86 13.95
C THR A 459 0.00 2.36 15.36
N ASN A 460 1.27 2.07 15.63
CA ASN A 460 1.76 1.45 16.89
C ASN A 460 1.25 2.12 18.18
N ASN A 461 0.79 3.38 18.14
CA ASN A 461 0.26 4.10 19.30
C ASN A 461 -1.06 4.88 19.07
N ARG A 462 -1.80 4.60 17.98
CA ARG A 462 -3.09 5.27 17.71
C ARG A 462 -4.16 4.30 17.26
N GLU A 463 -5.28 4.36 17.97
CA GLU A 463 -6.49 3.61 17.69
C GLU A 463 -7.56 4.51 17.07
N ALA A 464 -8.25 3.99 16.05
CA ALA A 464 -9.41 4.64 15.46
C ALA A 464 -10.53 3.62 15.28
N VAL A 465 -11.76 4.05 15.54
CA VAL A 465 -12.94 3.28 15.13
C VAL A 465 -13.10 3.50 13.63
N MET A 466 -12.62 2.54 12.83
CA MET A 466 -12.80 2.58 11.38
C MET A 466 -14.15 1.97 10.98
N PRO A 467 -14.72 2.32 9.81
CA PRO A 467 -15.87 1.62 9.26
C PRO A 467 -15.65 0.10 9.15
N SER A 468 -16.74 -0.67 9.12
CA SER A 468 -16.65 -2.10 8.86
C SER A 468 -16.17 -2.36 7.42
N LYS A 469 -15.47 -3.48 7.19
CA LYS A 469 -15.04 -3.89 5.84
C LYS A 469 -16.25 -4.02 4.92
N THR A 470 -17.36 -4.55 5.43
CA THR A 470 -18.64 -4.68 4.71
C THR A 470 -19.22 -3.33 4.32
N ALA A 471 -19.34 -2.38 5.26
CA ALA A 471 -19.84 -1.04 4.96
C ALA A 471 -18.99 -0.36 3.89
N PHE A 472 -17.65 -0.48 4.00
CA PHE A 472 -16.72 0.07 3.03
C PHE A 472 -16.91 -0.51 1.62
N VAL A 473 -17.03 -1.84 1.49
CA VAL A 473 -17.24 -2.52 0.19
C VAL A 473 -18.60 -2.15 -0.41
N VAL A 474 -19.68 -2.26 0.36
CA VAL A 474 -21.03 -1.97 -0.13
C VAL A 474 -21.17 -0.51 -0.54
N TYR A 475 -20.63 0.42 0.25
CA TYR A 475 -20.61 1.85 -0.09
C TYR A 475 -19.79 2.13 -1.35
N SER A 476 -18.62 1.50 -1.50
CA SER A 476 -17.79 1.66 -2.69
C SER A 476 -18.52 1.17 -3.94
N LEU A 477 -19.18 0.02 -3.88
CA LEU A 477 -19.98 -0.51 -4.99
C LEU A 477 -21.19 0.37 -5.30
N ALA A 478 -21.86 0.91 -4.27
CA ALA A 478 -23.02 1.79 -4.42
C ALA A 478 -22.69 3.13 -5.10
N ILE A 479 -21.41 3.50 -5.20
CA ILE A 479 -20.95 4.68 -5.95
C ILE A 479 -20.33 4.29 -7.30
N ILE A 480 -19.47 3.27 -7.31
CA ILE A 480 -18.75 2.85 -8.52
C ILE A 480 -19.73 2.32 -9.58
N LEU A 481 -20.71 1.50 -9.20
CA LEU A 481 -21.64 0.92 -10.17
C LEU A 481 -22.50 1.99 -10.88
N PRO A 482 -23.15 2.94 -10.18
CA PRO A 482 -23.85 4.04 -10.85
C PRO A 482 -22.92 4.95 -11.66
N ALA A 483 -21.69 5.19 -11.20
CA ALA A 483 -20.71 5.98 -11.96
C ALA A 483 -20.33 5.29 -13.28
N ILE A 484 -20.06 3.98 -13.25
CA ILE A 484 -19.80 3.18 -14.45
C ILE A 484 -21.03 3.21 -15.37
N ALA A 485 -22.23 2.99 -14.83
CA ALA A 485 -23.46 3.03 -15.62
C ALA A 485 -23.66 4.39 -16.31
N ALA A 486 -23.40 5.50 -15.62
CA ALA A 486 -23.46 6.84 -16.20
C ALA A 486 -22.44 7.02 -17.33
N VAL A 487 -21.20 6.53 -17.15
CA VAL A 487 -20.17 6.60 -18.19
C VAL A 487 -20.55 5.75 -19.41
N VAL A 488 -21.06 4.54 -19.21
CA VAL A 488 -21.52 3.66 -20.30
C VAL A 488 -22.63 4.32 -21.11
N LEU A 489 -23.61 4.92 -20.45
CA LEU A 489 -24.71 5.63 -21.10
C LEU A 489 -24.22 6.89 -21.82
N TYR A 490 -23.33 7.66 -21.20
CA TYR A 490 -22.78 8.90 -21.77
C TYR A 490 -21.90 8.64 -23.00
N ALA A 491 -21.10 7.59 -22.97
CA ALA A 491 -20.18 7.24 -24.05
C ALA A 491 -20.84 6.45 -25.18
N GLU A 492 -22.16 6.18 -25.10
CA GLU A 492 -22.89 5.32 -26.05
C GLU A 492 -22.19 3.96 -26.26
N ALA A 493 -21.51 3.47 -25.21
CA ALA A 493 -20.71 2.26 -25.24
C ALA A 493 -21.44 0.89 -25.21
N PRO A 494 -22.78 0.76 -25.06
CA PRO A 494 -23.43 -0.56 -25.00
C PRO A 494 -23.14 -1.47 -26.20
N GLU A 495 -23.03 -0.92 -27.41
CA GLU A 495 -22.71 -1.69 -28.63
C GLU A 495 -21.27 -2.21 -28.57
N LEU A 496 -20.31 -1.32 -28.29
CA LEU A 496 -18.91 -1.67 -28.13
C LEU A 496 -18.73 -2.77 -27.06
N ILE A 497 -19.39 -2.65 -25.91
CA ILE A 497 -19.30 -3.64 -24.83
C ILE A 497 -19.87 -4.99 -25.28
N ALA A 498 -21.04 -5.00 -25.94
CA ALA A 498 -21.65 -6.22 -26.45
C ALA A 498 -20.71 -6.94 -27.44
N ASP A 499 -20.13 -6.20 -28.38
CA ASP A 499 -19.20 -6.72 -29.38
C ASP A 499 -17.92 -7.25 -28.74
N THR A 500 -17.38 -6.53 -27.74
CA THR A 500 -16.17 -6.95 -27.03
C THR A 500 -16.42 -8.22 -26.20
N MET A 501 -17.58 -8.33 -25.55
CA MET A 501 -17.96 -9.54 -24.79
C MET A 501 -18.12 -10.75 -25.71
N LEU A 502 -18.75 -10.56 -26.87
CA LEU A 502 -18.86 -11.60 -27.88
C LEU A 502 -17.45 -12.03 -28.37
N ALA A 503 -16.61 -11.06 -28.74
CA ALA A 503 -15.23 -11.29 -29.15
C ALA A 503 -14.47 -12.07 -28.08
N VAL A 504 -14.46 -11.64 -26.81
CA VAL A 504 -13.77 -12.38 -25.75
C VAL A 504 -14.34 -13.79 -25.57
N SER A 505 -15.67 -13.95 -25.56
CA SER A 505 -16.30 -15.27 -25.35
C SER A 505 -15.96 -16.29 -26.44
N THR A 506 -15.69 -15.84 -27.66
CA THR A 506 -15.28 -16.72 -28.78
C THR A 506 -13.85 -17.26 -28.65
N TRP A 507 -13.00 -16.60 -27.87
CA TRP A 507 -11.62 -17.04 -27.61
C TRP A 507 -11.50 -17.94 -26.37
N LEU A 508 -12.51 -17.98 -25.51
CA LEU A 508 -12.51 -18.87 -24.35
C LEU A 508 -13.10 -20.25 -24.70
N PRO A 509 -12.51 -21.35 -24.19
CA PRO A 509 -13.14 -22.66 -24.29
C PRO A 509 -14.45 -22.66 -23.47
N GLY A 510 -15.60 -22.67 -24.15
CA GLY A 510 -16.91 -22.66 -23.50
C GLY A 510 -18.05 -22.24 -24.45
N PRO A 511 -19.30 -22.18 -23.95
CA PRO A 511 -20.43 -21.67 -24.73
C PRO A 511 -20.24 -20.18 -25.01
N THR A 512 -20.58 -19.75 -26.23
CA THR A 512 -20.56 -18.34 -26.60
C THR A 512 -21.62 -17.58 -25.81
N VAL A 513 -21.20 -16.52 -25.12
CA VAL A 513 -22.08 -15.68 -24.31
C VAL A 513 -22.30 -14.38 -25.08
N SER A 514 -23.52 -14.17 -25.59
CA SER A 514 -23.91 -12.91 -26.21
C SER A 514 -24.81 -12.11 -25.26
N VAL A 515 -24.50 -10.83 -25.11
CA VAL A 515 -25.34 -9.87 -24.38
C VAL A 515 -25.76 -8.80 -25.37
N SER A 516 -27.07 -8.50 -25.44
CA SER A 516 -27.54 -7.45 -26.35
C SER A 516 -27.19 -6.06 -25.82
N ALA A 517 -26.84 -5.14 -26.72
CA ALA A 517 -26.62 -3.73 -26.39
C ALA A 517 -27.83 -3.12 -25.65
N ARG A 518 -29.06 -3.48 -26.07
CA ARG A 518 -30.29 -3.09 -25.37
C ARG A 518 -30.35 -3.60 -23.94
N GLY A 519 -29.93 -4.83 -23.68
CA GLY A 519 -29.83 -5.39 -22.33
C GLY A 519 -28.86 -4.62 -21.44
N ILE A 520 -27.70 -4.25 -21.99
CA ILE A 520 -26.69 -3.42 -21.31
C ILE A 520 -27.27 -2.03 -21.00
N THR A 521 -27.95 -1.38 -21.96
CA THR A 521 -28.58 -0.07 -21.76
C THR A 521 -29.64 -0.12 -20.66
N ILE A 522 -30.51 -1.14 -20.65
CA ILE A 522 -31.53 -1.30 -19.60
C ILE A 522 -30.87 -1.52 -18.23
N ALA A 523 -29.85 -2.37 -18.16
CA ALA A 523 -29.13 -2.62 -16.92
C ALA A 523 -28.43 -1.35 -16.41
N ALA A 524 -27.78 -0.59 -17.29
CA ALA A 524 -27.13 0.67 -16.94
C ALA A 524 -28.14 1.69 -16.39
N TRP A 525 -29.28 1.88 -17.05
CA TRP A 525 -30.35 2.75 -16.53
C TRP A 525 -30.89 2.27 -15.18
N ALA A 526 -31.12 0.97 -15.02
CA ALA A 526 -31.61 0.41 -13.76
C ALA A 526 -30.62 0.66 -12.61
N VAL A 527 -29.33 0.42 -12.84
CA VAL A 527 -28.26 0.69 -11.85
C VAL A 527 -28.16 2.18 -11.53
N LEU A 528 -28.23 3.05 -12.55
CA LEU A 528 -28.17 4.50 -12.37
C LEU A 528 -29.36 5.02 -11.56
N VAL A 529 -30.58 4.64 -11.92
CA VAL A 529 -31.80 5.03 -11.19
C VAL A 529 -31.77 4.52 -9.76
N THR A 530 -31.36 3.27 -9.55
CA THR A 530 -31.20 2.71 -8.19
C THR A 530 -30.17 3.52 -7.39
N GLY A 531 -29.03 3.87 -8.00
CA GLY A 531 -27.99 4.69 -7.39
C GLY A 531 -28.46 6.11 -7.02
N LEU A 532 -29.35 6.71 -7.81
CA LEU A 532 -29.91 8.04 -7.54
C LEU A 532 -30.93 8.03 -6.39
N ILE A 533 -31.67 6.93 -6.22
CA ILE A 533 -32.69 6.78 -5.15
C ILE A 533 -32.06 6.30 -3.83
N ALA A 534 -30.99 5.50 -3.91
CA ALA A 534 -30.34 4.88 -2.75
C ALA A 534 -29.94 5.83 -1.60
N PRO A 535 -29.47 7.08 -1.83
CA PRO A 535 -29.15 8.02 -0.76
C PRO A 535 -30.35 8.37 0.11
N VAL A 536 -31.54 8.54 -0.50
CA VAL A 536 -32.78 8.86 0.22
C VAL A 536 -33.21 7.67 1.06
N ILE A 537 -33.21 6.46 0.48
CA ILE A 537 -33.57 5.23 1.19
C ILE A 537 -32.60 4.99 2.35
N SER A 538 -31.29 5.13 2.10
CA SER A 538 -30.25 4.95 3.12
C SER A 538 -30.39 5.94 4.28
N TYR A 539 -30.71 7.20 3.99
CA TYR A 539 -30.96 8.20 5.01
C TYR A 539 -32.17 7.83 5.88
N LEU A 540 -33.29 7.46 5.26
CA LEU A 540 -34.51 7.09 5.99
C LEU A 540 -34.27 5.85 6.87
N TYR A 541 -33.58 4.86 6.33
CA TYR A 541 -33.17 3.67 7.08
C TYR A 541 -32.28 4.01 8.29
N ALA A 542 -31.30 4.91 8.12
CA ALA A 542 -30.45 5.33 9.22
C ALA A 542 -31.21 6.07 10.32
N VAL A 543 -32.18 6.91 9.95
CA VAL A 543 -33.05 7.63 10.90
C VAL A 543 -33.84 6.65 11.75
N GLU A 544 -34.55 5.72 11.10
CA GLU A 544 -35.34 4.71 11.79
C GLU A 544 -34.45 3.84 12.69
N ARG A 545 -33.31 3.37 12.17
CA ARG A 545 -32.44 2.48 12.94
C ARG A 545 -31.78 3.17 14.14
N PHE A 546 -31.57 4.49 14.08
CA PHE A 546 -31.13 5.27 15.23
C PHE A 546 -32.22 5.37 16.30
N ASP A 547 -33.47 5.67 15.91
CA ASP A 547 -34.60 5.82 16.84
C ASP A 547 -34.93 4.50 17.57
N TRP A 548 -34.76 3.36 16.89
CA TRP A 548 -35.00 2.03 17.46
C TRP A 548 -33.74 1.35 18.01
N TYR A 549 -32.64 2.10 18.23
CA TYR A 549 -31.40 1.51 18.70
C TYR A 549 -31.50 1.07 20.16
N THR A 550 -31.28 -0.21 20.43
CA THR A 550 -31.24 -0.77 21.78
C THR A 550 -29.81 -1.13 22.17
N LEU A 551 -29.41 -0.76 23.39
CA LEU A 551 -28.13 -1.20 23.96
C LEU A 551 -28.28 -2.66 24.38
N GLU A 552 -27.46 -3.53 23.81
CA GLU A 552 -27.28 -4.93 24.25
C GLU A 552 -26.25 -5.03 25.38
#